data_AF-A0A960IG77-F1
#
_entry.id   AF-A0A960IG77-F1
#
_cell.length_a   1.000
_cell.length_b   1.000
_cell.length_c   1.000
_cell.angle_alpha   90.00
_cell.angle_beta   90.00
_cell.angle_gamma   90.00
#
_symmetry.space_group_name_H-M   'P 1'
#
loop_
_entity.id
_entity.type
_entity.pdbx_description
1 polymer ?
#
loop_
_entity_poly.entity_id
_entity_poly.type
_entity_poly.pdbx_seq_one_letter_code
_entity_poly.pdbx_strand_id
1 'polypeptide(L)'
;QLKRRYDLIPNLVETVKGYASHERETLEAVTQARNMAVNAEGPHAQAEAENMLSGALKSLFAVSEAYPDLKANQNFLNLQEELTGTEGRIAYARQFYNDSVFKYNTKIQTFPAVLIAGMFRFTAREYFEAEDEARGPVQVSFGNDAPAAPPTAPPATPPAPGAPS
;
A
#
# COMPACT_ATOMS: atom_id res chain seq x y z
N GLN A 1 -1.53 16.85 0.84
CA GLN A 1 -0.18 16.59 1.39
C GLN A 1 0.82 16.33 0.27
N LEU A 2 0.51 15.42 -0.67
CA LEU A 2 1.28 15.17 -1.89
C LEU A 2 1.79 16.44 -2.59
N LYS A 3 0.89 17.34 -3.00
CA LYS A 3 1.26 18.61 -3.63
C LYS A 3 2.29 19.43 -2.85
N ARG A 4 2.11 19.59 -1.54
CA ARG A 4 3.04 20.32 -0.67
C ARG A 4 4.43 19.68 -0.70
N ARG A 5 4.51 18.34 -0.66
CA ARG A 5 5.77 17.61 -0.78
C ARG A 5 6.49 17.95 -2.09
N TYR A 6 5.76 17.95 -3.21
CA TYR A 6 6.33 18.23 -4.53
C TYR A 6 6.81 19.66 -4.69
N ASP A 7 6.13 20.61 -4.07
CA ASP A 7 6.47 22.03 -4.14
C ASP A 7 7.76 22.35 -3.36
N LEU A 8 8.10 21.55 -2.34
CA LEU A 8 9.31 21.72 -1.53
C LEU A 8 10.56 21.10 -2.15
N ILE A 9 10.42 20.08 -3.00
CA ILE A 9 11.55 19.32 -3.57
C ILE A 9 12.51 20.19 -4.39
N PRO A 10 12.06 21.11 -5.27
CA PRO A 10 12.99 21.97 -6.01
C PRO A 10 13.92 22.77 -5.09
N ASN A 11 13.37 23.33 -4.01
CA ASN A 11 14.17 24.08 -3.02
C ASN A 11 15.17 23.17 -2.29
N LEU A 12 14.78 21.94 -1.97
CA LEU A 12 15.69 20.95 -1.40
C LEU A 12 16.84 20.63 -2.37
N VAL A 13 16.53 20.33 -3.62
CA VAL A 13 17.51 20.02 -4.67
C VAL A 13 18.50 21.16 -4.85
N GLU A 14 18.02 22.40 -4.95
CA GLU A 14 18.90 23.57 -5.08
C GLU A 14 19.77 23.79 -3.83
N THR A 15 19.22 23.56 -2.64
CA THR A 15 19.99 23.64 -1.39
C THR A 15 21.12 22.61 -1.38
N VAL A 16 20.84 21.35 -1.73
CA VAL A 16 21.87 20.30 -1.76
C VAL A 16 22.91 20.54 -2.85
N LYS A 17 22.50 21.00 -4.05
CA LYS A 17 23.43 21.35 -5.13
C LYS A 17 24.50 22.36 -4.72
N GLY A 18 24.16 23.31 -3.85
CA GLY A 18 25.10 24.32 -3.35
C GLY A 18 26.27 23.74 -2.53
N TYR A 19 26.11 22.54 -1.97
CA TYR A 19 27.10 21.90 -1.09
C TYR A 19 27.65 20.58 -1.66
N ALA A 20 26.85 19.85 -2.43
CA ALA A 20 27.12 18.50 -2.89
C ALA A 20 26.90 18.37 -4.41
N SER A 21 27.52 19.25 -5.20
CA SER A 21 27.34 19.30 -6.66
C SER A 21 27.80 18.02 -7.40
N HIS A 22 28.66 17.21 -6.76
CA HIS A 22 29.11 15.92 -7.29
C HIS A 22 28.05 14.80 -7.18
N GLU A 23 26.99 15.02 -6.41
CA GLU A 23 25.89 14.05 -6.16
C GLU A 23 24.80 14.12 -7.24
N ARG A 24 25.22 14.22 -8.51
CA ARG A 24 24.29 14.40 -9.64
C ARG A 24 23.27 13.27 -9.75
N GLU A 25 23.72 12.02 -9.63
CA GLU A 25 22.84 10.85 -9.74
C GLU A 25 21.72 10.89 -8.69
N THR A 26 22.08 11.19 -7.43
CA THR A 26 21.14 11.32 -6.32
C THR A 26 20.12 12.45 -6.57
N LEU A 27 20.57 13.61 -7.05
CA LEU A 27 19.71 14.77 -7.34
C LEU A 27 18.78 14.52 -8.54
N GLU A 28 19.29 13.85 -9.58
CA GLU A 28 18.54 13.45 -10.76
C GLU A 28 17.46 12.42 -10.38
N ALA A 29 17.80 11.43 -9.56
CA ALA A 29 16.85 10.43 -9.04
C ALA A 29 15.69 11.09 -8.27
N VAL A 30 15.96 12.07 -7.40
CA VAL A 30 14.90 12.81 -6.67
C VAL A 30 14.02 13.61 -7.61
N THR A 31 14.62 14.26 -8.61
CA THR A 31 13.88 15.05 -9.61
C THR A 31 12.99 14.16 -10.47
N GLN A 32 13.50 13.01 -10.90
CA GLN A 32 12.75 12.01 -11.66
C GLN A 32 11.61 11.44 -10.83
N ALA A 33 11.88 11.01 -9.59
CA ALA A 33 10.86 10.45 -8.71
C ALA A 33 9.73 11.47 -8.43
N ARG A 34 10.08 12.75 -8.23
CA ARG A 34 9.09 13.83 -8.13
C ARG A 34 8.23 13.92 -9.39
N ASN A 35 8.84 13.90 -10.56
CA ASN A 35 8.11 14.03 -11.82
C ASN A 35 7.18 12.83 -12.04
N MET A 36 7.61 11.62 -11.69
CA MET A 36 6.75 10.44 -11.73
C MET A 36 5.57 10.58 -10.77
N ALA A 37 5.81 11.04 -9.54
CA ALA A 37 4.77 11.26 -8.54
C ALA A 37 3.75 12.35 -8.92
N VAL A 38 4.19 13.41 -9.61
CA VAL A 38 3.31 14.48 -10.10
C VAL A 38 2.41 14.04 -11.24
N ASN A 39 2.90 13.14 -12.10
CA ASN A 39 2.18 12.68 -13.30
C ASN A 39 1.45 11.35 -13.10
N ALA A 40 1.56 10.73 -11.93
CA ALA A 40 0.87 9.48 -11.63
C ALA A 40 -0.64 9.68 -11.58
N GLU A 41 -1.40 8.77 -12.21
CA GLU A 41 -2.86 8.82 -12.26
C GLU A 41 -3.46 7.60 -11.59
N GLY A 42 -4.41 7.85 -10.69
CA GLY A 42 -5.09 6.80 -9.93
C GLY A 42 -4.36 6.38 -8.64
N PRO A 43 -5.09 5.80 -7.67
CA PRO A 43 -4.53 5.46 -6.35
C PRO A 43 -3.31 4.53 -6.41
N HIS A 44 -3.34 3.53 -7.29
CA HIS A 44 -2.27 2.53 -7.41
C HIS A 44 -0.97 3.15 -7.93
N ALA A 45 -1.00 3.78 -9.12
CA ALA A 45 0.17 4.42 -9.69
C ALA A 45 0.72 5.53 -8.79
N GLN A 46 -0.17 6.25 -8.10
CA GLN A 46 0.23 7.25 -7.12
C GLN A 46 0.97 6.63 -5.93
N ALA A 47 0.53 5.46 -5.43
CA ALA A 47 1.18 4.77 -4.33
C ALA A 47 2.61 4.32 -4.68
N GLU A 48 2.79 3.73 -5.87
CA GLU A 48 4.11 3.34 -6.39
C GLU A 48 5.02 4.56 -6.54
N ALA A 49 4.52 5.62 -7.16
CA ALA A 49 5.31 6.83 -7.40
C ALA A 49 5.73 7.52 -6.10
N GLU A 50 4.84 7.55 -5.10
CA GLU A 50 5.18 8.04 -3.76
C GLU A 50 6.23 7.17 -3.07
N ASN A 51 6.17 5.84 -3.20
CA ASN A 51 7.15 4.94 -2.59
C ASN A 51 8.55 5.17 -3.17
N MET A 52 8.68 5.33 -4.49
CA MET A 52 9.96 5.69 -5.11
C MET A 52 10.45 7.06 -4.66
N LEU A 53 9.56 8.05 -4.54
CA LEU A 53 9.93 9.37 -4.06
C LEU A 53 10.41 9.34 -2.59
N SER A 54 9.75 8.55 -1.74
CA SER A 54 10.21 8.30 -0.36
C SER A 54 11.58 7.64 -0.34
N GLY A 55 11.84 6.68 -1.22
CA GLY A 55 13.16 6.07 -1.38
C GLY A 55 14.24 7.09 -1.79
N ALA A 56 13.99 7.86 -2.84
CA ALA A 56 14.92 8.87 -3.36
C ALA A 56 15.24 9.95 -2.31
N LEU A 57 14.23 10.43 -1.57
CA LEU A 57 14.45 11.41 -0.49
C LEU A 57 15.27 10.82 0.66
N LYS A 58 15.07 9.55 1.04
CA LYS A 58 15.91 8.88 2.04
C LYS A 58 17.37 8.83 1.60
N SER A 59 17.63 8.46 0.34
CA SER A 59 18.98 8.45 -0.22
C SER A 59 19.62 9.84 -0.21
N LEU A 60 18.87 10.88 -0.60
CA LEU A 60 19.36 12.26 -0.57
C LEU A 60 19.68 12.74 0.86
N PHE A 61 18.89 12.34 1.85
CA PHE A 61 19.18 12.66 3.25
C PHE A 61 20.40 11.89 3.77
N ALA A 62 20.62 10.64 3.33
CA ALA A 62 21.83 9.90 3.67
C ALA A 62 23.10 10.56 3.10
N VAL A 63 23.03 11.11 1.88
CA VAL A 63 24.12 11.90 1.28
C VAL A 63 24.54 13.05 2.19
N SER A 64 23.59 13.73 2.85
CA SER A 64 23.92 14.85 3.74
C SER A 64 24.82 14.48 4.92
N GLU A 65 24.91 13.20 5.31
CA GLU A 65 25.81 12.75 6.36
C GLU A 65 27.29 12.89 5.98
N ALA A 66 27.61 12.83 4.69
CA ALA A 66 28.95 13.04 4.15
C ALA A 66 29.33 14.53 4.02
N TYR A 67 28.38 15.45 4.18
CA TYR A 67 28.56 16.90 3.98
C TYR A 67 28.19 17.67 5.26
N PRO A 68 29.14 17.88 6.21
CA PRO A 68 28.85 18.52 7.49
C PRO A 68 28.22 19.92 7.38
N ASP A 69 28.68 20.73 6.43
CA ASP A 69 28.14 22.08 6.22
C ASP A 69 26.69 22.07 5.72
N LEU A 70 26.34 21.10 4.87
CA LEU A 70 24.96 20.88 4.44
C LEU A 70 24.09 20.38 5.60
N LYS A 71 24.61 19.43 6.38
CA LYS A 71 23.94 18.87 7.55
C LYS A 71 23.65 19.94 8.61
N ALA A 72 24.52 20.94 8.73
CA ALA A 72 24.36 22.08 9.63
C ALA A 72 23.55 23.24 9.01
N ASN A 73 23.19 23.17 7.72
CA ASN A 73 22.46 24.23 7.04
C ASN A 73 21.00 24.29 7.53
N GLN A 74 20.59 25.43 8.09
CA GLN A 74 19.25 25.59 8.66
C GLN A 74 18.13 25.44 7.62
N ASN A 75 18.33 25.89 6.38
CA ASN A 75 17.31 25.75 5.33
C ASN A 75 17.14 24.28 4.95
N PHE A 76 18.23 23.52 4.86
CA PHE A 76 18.19 22.07 4.62
C PHE A 76 17.44 21.33 5.74
N LEU A 77 17.77 21.62 6.99
CA LEU A 77 17.11 21.01 8.16
C LEU A 77 15.61 21.31 8.19
N ASN A 78 15.21 22.56 7.92
CA ASN A 78 13.80 22.94 7.84
C ASN A 78 13.06 22.18 6.72
N LEU A 79 13.67 22.07 5.54
CA LEU A 79 13.09 21.32 4.42
C LEU A 79 12.98 19.83 4.71
N GLN A 80 13.99 19.25 5.35
CA GLN A 80 13.98 17.86 5.79
C GLN A 80 12.84 17.60 6.79
N GLU A 81 12.66 18.48 7.77
CA GLU A 81 11.56 18.40 8.75
C GLU A 81 10.20 18.51 8.07
N GLU A 82 10.00 19.51 7.20
CA GLU A 82 8.74 19.68 6.48
C GLU A 82 8.38 18.48 5.60
N LEU A 83 9.37 17.93 4.89
CA LEU A 83 9.18 16.76 4.02
C LEU A 83 8.89 15.50 4.84
N THR A 84 9.62 15.28 5.92
CA THR A 84 9.42 14.13 6.82
C THR A 84 8.05 14.21 7.51
N GLY A 85 7.67 15.39 7.99
CA GLY A 85 6.33 15.60 8.57
C GLY A 85 5.21 15.45 7.54
N THR A 86 5.46 15.81 6.28
CA THR A 86 4.50 15.60 5.20
C THR A 86 4.38 14.11 4.84
N GLU A 87 5.48 13.36 4.83
CA GLU A 87 5.47 11.90 4.65
C GLU A 87 4.67 11.20 5.73
N GLY A 88 4.86 11.56 7.02
CA GLY A 88 4.05 11.00 8.11
C GLY A 88 2.55 11.26 7.92
N ARG A 89 2.17 12.45 7.46
CA ARG A 89 0.77 12.78 7.14
C ARG A 89 0.25 12.02 5.91
N ILE A 90 1.09 11.76 4.92
CA ILE A 90 0.76 10.93 3.74
C ILE A 90 0.52 9.49 4.17
N ALA A 91 1.40 8.92 4.99
CA ALA A 91 1.25 7.55 5.50
C ALA A 91 -0.06 7.37 6.28
N TYR A 92 -0.38 8.31 7.18
CA TYR A 92 -1.68 8.30 7.88
C TYR A 92 -2.87 8.43 6.92
N ALA A 93 -2.79 9.34 5.94
CA ALA A 93 -3.85 9.52 4.96
C ALA A 93 -4.05 8.27 4.07
N ARG A 94 -2.97 7.56 3.72
CA ARG A 94 -2.99 6.29 2.98
C ARG A 94 -3.75 5.23 3.77
N GLN A 95 -3.39 5.04 5.04
CA GLN A 95 -4.09 4.10 5.92
C GLN A 95 -5.59 4.45 6.04
N PHE A 96 -5.90 5.71 6.32
CA PHE A 96 -7.29 6.16 6.46
C PHE A 96 -8.11 5.97 5.17
N TYR A 97 -7.50 6.23 4.01
CA TYR A 97 -8.13 5.98 2.71
C TYR A 97 -8.39 4.48 2.51
N ASN A 98 -7.40 3.63 2.74
CA ASN A 98 -7.53 2.17 2.58
C ASN A 98 -8.59 1.61 3.51
N ASP A 99 -8.64 2.03 4.78
CA ASP A 99 -9.68 1.64 5.72
C ASP A 99 -11.08 2.05 5.25
N SER A 100 -11.20 3.23 4.64
CA SER A 100 -12.45 3.74 4.09
C SER A 100 -12.89 2.96 2.84
N VAL A 101 -11.95 2.66 1.94
CA VAL A 101 -12.16 1.83 0.75
C VAL A 101 -12.54 0.41 1.16
N PHE A 102 -11.88 -0.17 2.15
CA PHE A 102 -12.20 -1.49 2.69
C PHE A 102 -13.64 -1.55 3.20
N LYS A 103 -14.03 -0.60 4.05
CA LYS A 103 -15.40 -0.50 4.57
C LYS A 103 -16.41 -0.33 3.45
N TYR A 104 -16.10 0.52 2.46
CA TYR A 104 -16.96 0.75 1.31
C TYR A 104 -17.13 -0.51 0.45
N ASN A 105 -16.03 -1.12 0.03
CA ASN A 105 -16.01 -2.33 -0.79
C ASN A 105 -16.74 -3.49 -0.09
N THR A 106 -16.49 -3.67 1.21
CA THR A 106 -17.20 -4.68 2.02
C THR A 106 -18.71 -4.39 2.05
N LYS A 107 -19.09 -3.12 2.26
CA LYS A 107 -20.50 -2.74 2.37
C LYS A 107 -21.26 -2.99 1.07
N ILE A 108 -20.71 -2.63 -0.08
CA ILE A 108 -21.38 -2.86 -1.38
C ILE A 108 -21.49 -4.35 -1.75
N GLN A 109 -20.73 -5.22 -1.10
CA GLN A 109 -20.77 -6.67 -1.28
C GLN A 109 -21.64 -7.40 -0.23
N THR A 110 -22.15 -6.69 0.78
CA THR A 110 -22.91 -7.29 1.89
C THR A 110 -24.42 -7.06 1.74
N PHE A 111 -25.25 -8.02 2.15
CA PHE A 111 -26.70 -7.85 2.20
C PHE A 111 -27.11 -6.85 3.32
N PRO A 112 -28.08 -5.95 3.09
CA PRO A 112 -28.90 -5.77 1.88
C PRO A 112 -28.28 -4.84 0.83
N ALA A 113 -27.16 -4.19 1.14
CA ALA A 113 -26.56 -3.16 0.31
C ALA A 113 -26.13 -3.63 -1.10
N VAL A 114 -25.79 -4.91 -1.29
CA VAL A 114 -25.46 -5.48 -2.61
C VAL A 114 -26.58 -5.32 -3.66
N LEU A 115 -27.85 -5.38 -3.24
CA LEU A 115 -29.00 -5.21 -4.13
C LEU A 115 -29.12 -3.76 -4.62
N ILE A 116 -28.94 -2.82 -3.69
CA ILE A 116 -28.95 -1.38 -3.97
C ILE A 116 -27.73 -1.00 -4.81
N ALA A 117 -26.57 -1.58 -4.50
CA ALA A 117 -25.32 -1.35 -5.23
C ALA A 117 -25.43 -1.73 -6.71
N GLY A 118 -26.04 -2.87 -7.02
CA GLY A 118 -26.30 -3.28 -8.41
C GLY A 118 -27.26 -2.32 -9.13
N MET A 119 -28.34 -1.90 -8.46
CA MET A 119 -29.35 -1.01 -9.05
C MET A 119 -28.81 0.40 -9.34
N PHE A 120 -27.94 0.94 -8.48
CA PHE A 120 -27.35 2.27 -8.61
C PHE A 120 -25.91 2.28 -9.15
N ARG A 121 -25.39 1.12 -9.60
CA ARG A 121 -24.04 0.95 -10.17
C ARG A 121 -22.90 1.43 -9.25
N PHE A 122 -22.99 1.13 -7.96
CA PHE A 122 -21.86 1.34 -7.06
C PHE A 122 -20.79 0.27 -7.31
N THR A 123 -19.61 0.69 -7.76
CA THR A 123 -18.47 -0.18 -8.09
C THR A 123 -17.40 -0.12 -7.03
N ALA A 124 -16.63 -1.20 -6.88
CA ALA A 124 -15.49 -1.23 -5.97
C ALA A 124 -14.50 -0.08 -6.28
N ARG A 125 -13.86 0.42 -5.22
CA ARG A 125 -12.79 1.41 -5.31
C ARG A 125 -11.45 0.74 -5.10
N GLU A 126 -10.44 1.29 -5.76
CA GLU A 126 -9.06 0.86 -5.62
C GLU A 126 -8.47 1.31 -4.28
N TYR A 127 -7.56 0.51 -3.74
CA TYR A 127 -6.76 0.89 -2.58
C TYR A 127 -5.58 1.78 -3.01
N PHE A 128 -5.06 2.56 -2.08
CA PHE A 128 -3.82 3.31 -2.24
C PHE A 128 -2.69 2.42 -1.69
N GLU A 129 -2.30 1.42 -2.47
CA GLU A 129 -1.23 0.46 -2.14
C GLU A 129 -0.44 0.16 -3.40
N ALA A 130 0.87 -0.02 -3.26
CA ALA A 130 1.71 -0.62 -4.29
C ALA A 130 1.66 -2.15 -4.14
N GLU A 131 1.94 -2.89 -5.21
CA GLU A 131 1.82 -4.36 -5.24
C GLU A 131 2.55 -5.08 -4.08
N ASP A 132 3.68 -4.55 -3.61
CA ASP A 132 4.46 -5.13 -2.50
C ASP A 132 3.79 -5.03 -1.12
N GLU A 133 2.79 -4.15 -0.95
CA GLU A 133 2.07 -3.92 0.32
C GLU A 133 0.68 -4.58 0.34
N ALA A 134 0.20 -5.08 -0.80
CA ALA A 134 -1.14 -5.60 -0.96
C ALA A 134 -1.35 -6.93 -0.23
N ARG A 135 -1.74 -6.87 1.04
CA ARG A 135 -2.44 -7.99 1.68
C ARG A 135 -3.84 -8.06 1.06
N GLY A 136 -3.97 -8.89 0.03
CA GLY A 136 -5.26 -9.21 -0.58
C GLY A 136 -6.31 -9.58 0.47
N PRO A 137 -7.61 -9.44 0.16
CA PRO A 137 -8.68 -9.68 1.12
C PRO A 137 -8.51 -11.07 1.74
N VAL A 138 -8.41 -11.11 3.08
CA VAL A 138 -8.39 -12.36 3.85
C VAL A 138 -9.68 -13.10 3.49
N GLN A 139 -9.57 -14.14 2.67
CA GLN A 139 -10.71 -14.97 2.31
C GLN A 139 -11.08 -15.79 3.55
N VAL A 140 -12.06 -15.30 4.31
CA VAL A 140 -12.66 -16.07 5.40
C VAL A 140 -13.58 -17.11 4.78
N SER A 141 -13.04 -18.30 4.56
CA SER A 141 -13.84 -19.48 4.25
C SER A 141 -14.33 -20.08 5.57
N PHE A 142 -15.61 -19.89 5.88
CA PHE A 142 -16.27 -20.72 6.87
C PHE A 142 -16.46 -22.10 6.23
N GLY A 143 -15.59 -23.04 6.57
CA GLY A 143 -15.77 -24.44 6.17
C GLY A 143 -17.14 -24.93 6.62
N ASN A 144 -17.84 -25.62 5.72
CA ASN A 144 -19.11 -26.29 6.01
C ASN A 144 -18.90 -27.36 7.08
N ASP A 145 -19.00 -27.00 8.36
CA ASP A 145 -19.33 -27.94 9.43
C ASP A 145 -20.85 -28.18 9.39
N ALA A 146 -21.28 -28.99 8.41
CA ALA A 146 -22.55 -29.68 8.54
C ALA A 146 -22.42 -30.67 9.71
N PRO A 147 -23.39 -30.72 10.66
CA PRO A 147 -23.30 -31.68 11.76
C PRO A 147 -23.26 -33.10 11.19
N ALA A 148 -22.25 -33.86 11.60
CA ALA A 148 -22.06 -35.25 11.22
C ALA A 148 -23.36 -36.05 11.45
N ALA A 149 -23.85 -36.68 10.38
CA ALA A 149 -24.95 -37.64 10.47
C ALA A 149 -24.55 -38.80 11.40
N PRO A 150 -25.50 -39.37 12.17
CA PRO A 150 -25.20 -40.48 13.07
C PRO A 150 -24.70 -41.71 12.29
N PRO A 151 -23.83 -42.54 12.88
CA PRO A 151 -23.27 -43.70 12.20
C PRO A 151 -24.38 -44.69 11.82
N THR A 152 -24.43 -45.02 10.53
CA THR A 152 -25.22 -46.12 10.00
C THR A 152 -24.68 -47.45 10.56
N ALA A 153 -25.60 -48.30 11.02
CA ALA A 153 -25.30 -49.62 11.59
C ALA A 153 -24.46 -50.49 10.62
N PRO A 154 -23.58 -51.38 11.13
CA PRO A 154 -22.74 -52.22 10.29
C PRO A 154 -23.57 -53.23 9.47
N PRO A 155 -23.11 -53.63 8.28
CA PRO A 155 -23.82 -54.57 7.43
C PRO A 155 -23.84 -55.98 8.02
N ALA A 156 -24.99 -56.65 7.91
CA ALA A 156 -25.17 -58.06 8.28
C ALA A 156 -24.32 -58.98 7.39
N THR A 157 -23.55 -59.85 8.04
CA THR A 157 -22.71 -60.88 7.40
C THR A 157 -23.59 -61.91 6.66
N PRO A 158 -23.31 -62.23 5.37
CA PRO A 158 -23.98 -63.34 4.70
C PRO A 158 -23.42 -64.70 5.16
N PRO A 159 -24.24 -65.78 5.17
CA PRO A 159 -23.79 -67.09 5.63
C PRO A 159 -22.84 -67.77 4.62
N ALA A 160 -21.84 -68.49 5.13
CA ALA A 160 -20.83 -69.21 4.37
C ALA A 160 -21.41 -70.43 3.62
N PRO A 161 -20.86 -70.80 2.45
CA PRO A 161 -21.27 -71.99 1.72
C PRO A 161 -20.57 -73.24 2.25
N GLY A 162 -21.35 -74.31 2.49
CA GLY A 162 -20.85 -75.63 2.85
C GLY A 162 -20.12 -76.30 1.69
N ALA A 163 -19.06 -77.05 2.02
CA ALA A 163 -18.36 -77.96 1.12
C ALA A 163 -18.58 -79.42 1.59
N PRO A 164 -18.58 -80.40 0.67
CA PRO A 164 -19.17 -81.72 0.91
C PRO A 164 -18.18 -82.77 1.43
N SER A 165 -18.70 -83.71 2.22
CA SER A 165 -18.47 -85.16 2.14
C SER A 165 -19.59 -85.88 2.87
#